data_AF-A0A9Q1J5R5-F1
#
_entry.id   AF-A0A9Q1J5R5-F1
#
_cell.length_a   1.000
_cell.length_b   1.000
_cell.length_c   1.000
_cell.angle_alpha   90.00
_cell.angle_beta   90.00
_cell.angle_gamma   90.00
#
_symmetry.space_group_name_H-M   'P 1'
#
loop_
_entity.id
_entity.type
_entity.pdbx_description
1 polymer ?
#
loop_
_entity_poly.entity_id
_entity_poly.type
_entity_poly.pdbx_seq_one_letter_code
_entity_poly.pdbx_strand_id
1 'polypeptide(L)'
;MIKHSLDVISKAVEHLNPGQSPVVTFDQPLYALAKQIQFKWPEKYGEDKLVVMFCCGWVKALVQADISSPGTANSFLKAAHVSRTRRAHQITAAALNVLQHQAYDNYCQTQTDEVPLEFEAWCSQRAVNILQFQYWSIVLELELLMLVFVWSLREASFSIYLDALTELAKWFHAMDHTHYARWIPVHLRNMAELPRTHPSIAQEFRAGNFTVEKTKRVFSSIAIYQAHEQMNACIKGDGGAVGLTDNPSALLRWMVAGPEVARSIQEFEASSKEPGRPDDTSHHDQTTSVQVSFIKDVRSLVTAIEHLGNPFEEDSMDLIALHSKEIAGPSAVEAVRKVKQTGKHQFEAFTRECLVERTKPVDDTIPRNKLMVFDGAAIIQMLKPTSVKTFNEYAHEIFIPYLTSKLESVSRLDLVWDRYLSESLKAATRAKRGKGVQRRVVGAAAIPRNWQNFLRVDSNKTELFTLLSDALLRWFVQEDKQLVVTDDVEVLSKPPLPDLSSIAPCTHEEADSRMLLHVAHAARNDHQKIMIQTVDTDVVVMAVAVAQGLQPEDELWVAFGTGKSFRYLAAHEIAAGLVPEKARALPVFHALTGCDTVSSFVGHGKKTAWAVFPE
;
A
#
# COMPACT_ATOMS: atom_id res chain seq x y z
N MET A 1 36.10 -4.61 13.49
CA MET A 1 35.54 -3.37 14.06
C MET A 1 34.15 -3.61 14.65
N ILE A 2 33.13 -3.96 13.85
CA ILE A 2 31.74 -4.15 14.32
C ILE A 2 31.59 -5.21 15.44
N LYS A 3 32.28 -6.36 15.33
CA LYS A 3 32.30 -7.38 16.39
C LYS A 3 32.82 -6.84 17.74
N HIS A 4 33.82 -5.96 17.71
CA HIS A 4 34.37 -5.32 18.91
C HIS A 4 33.38 -4.30 19.49
N SER A 5 32.71 -3.52 18.63
CA SER A 5 31.65 -2.59 19.04
C SER A 5 30.50 -3.32 19.73
N LEU A 6 30.07 -4.48 19.21
CA LEU A 6 29.06 -5.33 19.86
C LEU A 6 29.51 -5.81 21.25
N ASP A 7 30.77 -6.25 21.39
CA ASP A 7 31.32 -6.67 22.69
C ASP A 7 31.33 -5.52 23.71
N VAL A 8 31.66 -4.30 23.29
CA VAL A 8 31.69 -3.12 24.16
C VAL A 8 30.28 -2.73 24.59
N ILE A 9 29.32 -2.72 23.66
CA ILE A 9 27.92 -2.38 23.95
C ILE A 9 27.30 -3.40 24.91
N SER A 10 27.49 -4.71 24.68
CA SER A 10 27.00 -5.75 25.59
C SER A 10 27.59 -5.61 26.99
N LYS A 11 28.90 -5.33 27.13
CA LYS A 11 29.53 -5.10 28.43
C LYS A 11 29.03 -3.84 29.13
N ALA A 12 28.81 -2.76 28.39
CA ALA A 12 28.27 -1.52 28.94
C ALA A 12 26.84 -1.70 29.44
N VAL A 13 25.99 -2.39 28.68
CA VAL A 13 24.61 -2.70 29.08
C VAL A 13 24.58 -3.65 30.27
N GLU A 14 25.40 -4.70 30.31
CA GLU A 14 25.50 -5.59 31.46
C GLU A 14 25.95 -4.86 32.74
N HIS A 15 26.86 -3.89 32.61
CA HIS A 15 27.32 -3.09 33.76
C HIS A 15 26.27 -2.08 34.24
N LEU A 16 25.57 -1.41 33.32
CA LEU A 16 24.62 -0.35 33.64
C LEU A 16 23.22 -0.88 33.99
N ASN A 17 22.77 -1.96 33.34
CA ASN A 17 21.43 -2.53 33.44
C ASN A 17 21.48 -4.08 33.38
N PRO A 18 21.89 -4.75 34.48
CA PRO A 18 22.07 -6.20 34.49
C PRO A 18 20.79 -6.96 34.14
N GLY A 19 20.89 -7.94 33.23
CA GLY A 19 19.75 -8.77 32.80
C GLY A 19 18.87 -8.16 31.69
N GLN A 20 19.17 -6.96 31.21
CA GLN A 20 18.49 -6.36 30.05
C GLN A 20 19.21 -6.72 28.74
N SER A 21 18.47 -7.23 27.75
CA SER A 21 19.02 -7.51 26.42
C SER A 21 19.49 -6.20 25.75
N PRO A 22 20.78 -6.09 25.36
CA PRO A 22 21.29 -4.93 24.65
C PRO A 22 20.63 -4.77 23.28
N VAL A 23 20.25 -3.54 22.93
CA VAL A 23 19.67 -3.18 21.62
C VAL A 23 20.59 -2.22 20.91
N VAL A 24 20.90 -2.50 19.64
CA VAL A 24 21.74 -1.63 18.80
C VAL A 24 21.15 -1.48 17.39
N THR A 25 21.17 -0.26 16.88
CA THR A 25 20.69 0.07 15.52
C THR A 25 21.88 0.28 14.59
N PHE A 26 21.85 -0.30 13.39
CA PHE A 26 22.87 -0.09 12.36
C PHE A 26 22.26 0.41 11.04
N ASP A 27 23.04 1.14 10.25
CA ASP A 27 22.75 1.43 8.84
C ASP A 27 22.88 0.17 7.96
N GLN A 28 22.55 0.19 6.66
CA GLN A 28 22.40 -1.05 5.88
C GLN A 28 23.68 -1.90 5.79
N PRO A 29 24.87 -1.35 5.46
CA PRO A 29 26.08 -2.18 5.33
C PRO A 29 26.50 -2.75 6.69
N LEU A 30 26.40 -1.94 7.75
CA LEU A 30 26.76 -2.38 9.10
C LEU A 30 25.70 -3.28 9.72
N TYR A 31 24.42 -3.13 9.34
CA TYR A 31 23.33 -4.03 9.71
C TYR A 31 23.52 -5.39 9.07
N ALA A 32 23.89 -5.45 7.79
CA ALA A 32 24.22 -6.69 7.11
C ALA A 32 25.44 -7.36 7.76
N LEU A 33 26.52 -6.61 8.04
CA LEU A 33 27.70 -7.11 8.75
C LEU A 33 27.40 -7.55 10.18
N ALA A 34 26.57 -6.80 10.92
CA ALA A 34 26.15 -7.14 12.27
C ALA A 34 25.27 -8.39 12.29
N LYS A 35 24.32 -8.52 11.36
CA LYS A 35 23.50 -9.72 11.18
C LYS A 35 24.35 -10.92 10.78
N GLN A 36 25.31 -10.76 9.87
CA GLN A 36 26.29 -11.81 9.57
C GLN A 36 27.12 -12.21 10.80
N ILE A 37 27.46 -11.28 11.69
CA ILE A 37 28.12 -11.60 12.97
C ILE A 37 27.17 -12.35 13.93
N GLN A 38 25.89 -11.96 14.01
CA GLN A 38 24.87 -12.68 14.81
C GLN A 38 24.71 -14.12 14.33
N PHE A 39 24.64 -14.33 13.02
CA PHE A 39 24.49 -15.66 12.43
C PHE A 39 25.75 -16.52 12.51
N LYS A 40 26.93 -15.91 12.40
CA LYS A 40 28.22 -16.63 12.46
C LYS A 40 28.64 -17.00 13.88
N TRP A 41 28.17 -16.30 14.91
CA TRP A 41 28.49 -16.55 16.32
C TRP A 41 27.25 -16.40 17.22
N PRO A 42 26.22 -17.25 17.05
CA PRO A 42 24.92 -17.12 17.71
C PRO A 42 24.99 -17.33 19.23
N GLU A 43 25.92 -18.15 19.73
CA GLU A 43 26.10 -18.35 21.18
C GLU A 43 26.48 -17.05 21.92
N LYS A 44 27.16 -16.13 21.22
CA LYS A 44 27.69 -14.88 21.81
C LYS A 44 26.92 -13.63 21.38
N TYR A 45 26.42 -13.58 20.15
CA TYR A 45 25.70 -12.42 19.59
C TYR A 45 24.31 -12.77 19.05
N GLY A 46 23.75 -13.91 19.44
CA GLY A 46 22.42 -14.36 19.02
C GLY A 46 21.33 -13.34 19.32
N GLU A 47 20.20 -13.46 18.65
CA GLU A 47 19.11 -12.49 18.74
C GLU A 47 18.46 -12.45 20.14
N ASP A 48 18.58 -13.53 20.92
CA ASP A 48 18.21 -13.60 22.33
C ASP A 48 19.22 -12.90 23.25
N LYS A 49 20.45 -12.70 22.79
CA LYS A 49 21.55 -12.05 23.53
C LYS A 49 21.75 -10.58 23.18
N LEU A 50 21.39 -10.15 21.96
CA LEU A 50 21.56 -8.80 21.46
C LEU A 50 20.59 -8.53 20.30
N VAL A 51 19.81 -7.45 20.35
CA VAL A 51 18.82 -7.11 19.31
C VAL A 51 19.41 -6.09 18.33
N VAL A 52 19.36 -6.41 17.03
CA VAL A 52 19.88 -5.56 15.94
C VAL A 52 18.75 -5.12 15.00
N MET A 53 18.56 -3.81 14.78
CA MET A 53 17.43 -3.24 14.01
C MET A 53 17.86 -2.44 12.75
N PHE A 54 17.01 -2.45 11.70
CA PHE A 54 17.16 -1.81 10.36
C PHE A 54 16.36 -0.49 10.21
N CYS A 55 16.72 0.36 9.23
CA CYS A 55 16.10 1.70 8.97
C CYS A 55 15.95 2.04 7.46
N CYS A 56 14.95 2.82 7.02
CA CYS A 56 14.68 3.14 5.59
C CYS A 56 15.64 4.19 4.96
N GLY A 57 15.65 4.33 3.63
CA GLY A 57 16.57 5.18 2.87
C GLY A 57 16.45 6.70 3.09
N TRP A 58 15.23 7.26 3.12
CA TRP A 58 15.01 8.68 3.47
C TRP A 58 15.44 9.00 4.91
N VAL A 59 15.10 8.10 5.84
CA VAL A 59 15.56 8.18 7.23
C VAL A 59 17.07 8.11 7.32
N LYS A 60 17.72 7.22 6.55
CA LYS A 60 19.18 7.14 6.48
C LYS A 60 19.81 8.41 5.91
N ALA A 61 19.26 9.01 4.86
CA ALA A 61 19.77 10.26 4.31
C ALA A 61 19.66 11.42 5.33
N LEU A 62 18.54 11.51 6.06
CA LEU A 62 18.36 12.50 7.14
C LEU A 62 19.31 12.26 8.32
N VAL A 63 19.57 11.00 8.66
CA VAL A 63 20.52 10.61 9.72
C VAL A 63 21.95 10.91 9.29
N GLN A 64 22.34 10.56 8.06
CA GLN A 64 23.66 10.81 7.51
C GLN A 64 23.95 12.31 7.35
N ALA A 65 22.91 13.11 7.10
CA ALA A 65 22.99 14.56 7.06
C ALA A 65 23.01 15.23 8.46
N ASP A 66 23.01 14.45 9.55
CA ASP A 66 22.91 14.92 10.95
C ASP A 66 21.67 15.78 11.22
N ILE A 67 20.60 15.64 10.43
CA ILE A 67 19.34 16.38 10.61
C ILE A 67 18.53 15.79 11.75
N SER A 68 18.59 14.48 11.94
CA SER A 68 17.83 13.78 12.96
C SER A 68 18.50 12.49 13.42
N SER A 69 18.20 12.06 14.65
CA SER A 69 18.65 10.75 15.13
C SER A 69 17.80 9.62 14.52
N PRO A 70 18.32 8.38 14.40
CA PRO A 70 17.59 7.27 13.78
C PRO A 70 16.18 7.03 14.36
N GLY A 71 16.05 7.11 15.69
CA GLY A 71 14.75 6.96 16.35
C GLY A 71 13.78 8.10 16.05
N THR A 72 14.28 9.33 15.93
CA THR A 72 13.45 10.51 15.63
C THR A 72 13.07 10.55 14.16
N ALA A 73 13.97 10.20 13.26
CA ALA A 73 13.70 10.15 11.82
C ALA A 73 12.63 9.12 11.47
N ASN A 74 12.63 7.93 12.09
CA ASN A 74 11.55 6.95 11.95
C ASN A 74 10.19 7.48 12.41
N SER A 75 10.17 8.39 13.39
CA SER A 75 8.93 9.00 13.86
C SER A 75 8.30 9.93 12.82
N PHE A 76 9.09 10.44 11.85
CA PHE A 76 8.60 11.30 10.79
C PHE A 76 7.69 10.55 9.82
N LEU A 77 7.99 9.28 9.51
CA LEU A 77 7.12 8.40 8.70
C LEU A 77 5.73 8.19 9.33
N LYS A 78 5.64 8.29 10.66
CA LYS A 78 4.40 8.16 11.42
C LYS A 78 3.78 9.51 11.79
N ALA A 79 4.39 10.61 11.33
CA ALA A 79 4.02 11.98 11.70
C ALA A 79 3.82 12.21 13.21
N ALA A 80 4.59 11.51 14.05
CA ALA A 80 4.39 11.54 15.51
C ALA A 80 4.62 12.93 16.13
N HIS A 81 5.40 13.78 15.46
CA HIS A 81 5.67 15.16 15.86
C HIS A 81 5.52 16.12 14.68
N VAL A 82 4.32 16.69 14.51
CA VAL A 82 3.93 17.54 13.37
C VAL A 82 4.99 18.60 13.02
N SER A 83 5.50 19.37 13.99
CA SER A 83 6.48 20.44 13.72
C SER A 83 7.84 19.91 13.24
N ARG A 84 8.30 18.78 13.78
CA ARG A 84 9.60 18.19 13.38
C ARG A 84 9.49 17.51 12.02
N THR A 85 8.41 16.77 11.80
CA THR A 85 8.08 16.15 10.52
C THR A 85 7.98 17.21 9.43
N ARG A 86 7.27 18.32 9.67
CA ARG A 86 7.18 19.44 8.73
C ARG A 86 8.55 20.01 8.34
N ARG A 87 9.44 20.25 9.31
CA ARG A 87 10.78 20.75 9.02
C ARG A 87 11.59 19.78 8.17
N ALA A 88 11.51 18.48 8.45
CA ALA A 88 12.20 17.45 7.66
C ALA A 88 11.70 17.44 6.20
N HIS A 89 10.40 17.57 5.98
CA HIS A 89 9.80 17.69 4.64
C HIS A 89 10.23 18.97 3.91
N GLN A 90 10.28 20.12 4.59
CA GLN A 90 10.81 21.37 4.01
C GLN A 90 12.27 21.24 3.57
N ILE A 91 13.12 20.62 4.40
CA ILE A 91 14.52 20.37 4.08
C ILE A 91 14.64 19.41 2.88
N THR A 92 13.83 18.34 2.87
CA THR A 92 13.80 17.35 1.79
C THR A 92 13.40 17.99 0.46
N ALA A 93 12.31 18.76 0.42
CA ALA A 93 11.86 19.46 -0.78
C ALA A 93 12.92 20.43 -1.32
N ALA A 94 13.55 21.21 -0.44
CA ALA A 94 14.62 22.13 -0.82
C ALA A 94 15.85 21.39 -1.37
N ALA A 95 16.26 20.30 -0.73
CA ALA A 95 17.41 19.51 -1.18
C ALA A 95 17.14 18.85 -2.54
N LEU A 96 15.96 18.24 -2.74
CA LEU A 96 15.58 17.65 -4.03
C LEU A 96 15.51 18.70 -5.15
N ASN A 97 14.99 19.89 -4.85
CA ASN A 97 14.97 20.99 -5.83
C ASN A 97 16.39 21.43 -6.23
N VAL A 98 17.30 21.56 -5.27
CA VAL A 98 18.72 21.88 -5.55
C VAL A 98 19.36 20.79 -6.43
N LEU A 99 19.18 19.51 -6.08
CA LEU A 99 19.71 18.38 -6.85
C LEU A 99 19.16 18.32 -8.28
N GLN A 100 17.88 18.65 -8.47
CA GLN A 100 17.26 18.71 -9.79
C GLN A 100 17.84 19.85 -10.65
N HIS A 101 18.09 21.02 -10.05
CA HIS A 101 18.76 22.13 -10.75
C HIS A 101 20.23 21.83 -11.06
N GLN A 102 20.97 21.19 -10.14
CA GLN A 102 22.33 20.73 -10.41
C GLN A 102 22.39 19.77 -11.60
N ALA A 103 21.44 18.82 -11.67
CA ALA A 103 21.33 17.90 -12.79
C ALA A 103 21.03 18.63 -14.12
N TYR A 104 20.21 19.68 -14.08
CA TYR A 104 19.94 20.53 -15.25
C TYR A 104 21.16 21.35 -15.69
N ASP A 105 21.89 21.93 -14.74
CA ASP A 105 23.12 22.66 -15.02
C ASP A 105 24.16 21.74 -15.71
N ASN A 106 24.27 20.49 -15.23
CA ASN A 106 25.12 19.46 -15.84
C ASN A 106 24.66 19.08 -17.25
N TYR A 107 23.35 18.96 -17.49
CA TYR A 107 22.78 18.78 -18.83
C TYR A 107 23.13 19.95 -19.77
N CYS A 108 22.99 21.20 -19.31
CA CYS A 108 23.31 22.38 -20.10
C CYS A 108 24.79 22.45 -20.48
N GLN A 109 25.69 21.96 -19.62
CA GLN A 109 27.13 21.95 -19.87
C GLN A 109 27.59 20.83 -20.82
N THR A 110 26.82 19.73 -20.91
CA THR A 110 27.19 18.53 -21.69
C THR A 110 26.56 18.50 -23.09
N GLN A 111 25.56 19.35 -23.37
CA GLN A 111 24.92 19.49 -24.67
C GLN A 111 25.82 20.23 -25.68
N THR A 112 26.30 19.56 -26.73
CA THR A 112 27.27 20.13 -27.69
C THR A 112 26.67 20.66 -29.00
N ASP A 113 25.49 20.21 -29.42
CA ASP A 113 25.01 20.41 -30.80
C ASP A 113 23.60 21.04 -30.93
N GLU A 114 22.88 21.26 -29.83
CA GLU A 114 21.53 21.86 -29.82
C GLU A 114 21.35 22.87 -28.68
N VAL A 115 20.45 23.85 -28.85
CA VAL A 115 20.07 24.78 -27.78
C VAL A 115 19.44 23.96 -26.64
N PRO A 116 19.95 24.06 -25.40
CA PRO A 116 19.37 23.33 -24.26
C PRO A 116 17.89 23.67 -24.09
N LEU A 117 17.08 22.66 -23.77
CA LEU A 117 15.68 22.87 -23.42
C LEU A 117 15.56 23.75 -22.17
N GLU A 118 14.50 24.55 -22.06
CA GLU A 118 14.18 25.24 -20.81
C GLU A 118 13.93 24.24 -19.67
N PHE A 119 14.26 24.63 -18.44
CA PHE A 119 14.24 23.76 -17.25
C PHE A 119 12.96 22.93 -17.13
N GLU A 120 11.78 23.55 -17.23
CA GLU A 120 10.49 22.86 -17.10
C GLU A 120 10.24 21.86 -18.24
N ALA A 121 10.65 22.20 -19.47
CA ALA A 121 10.54 21.31 -20.62
C ALA A 121 11.51 20.13 -20.50
N TRP A 122 12.73 20.37 -20.01
CA TRP A 122 13.72 19.34 -19.73
C TRP A 122 13.22 18.40 -18.62
N CYS A 123 12.73 18.93 -17.49
CA CYS A 123 12.15 18.14 -16.41
C CYS A 123 10.99 17.27 -16.90
N SER A 124 10.09 17.84 -17.72
CA SER A 124 8.97 17.10 -18.31
C SER A 124 9.44 15.97 -19.22
N GLN A 125 10.43 16.23 -20.08
CA GLN A 125 10.98 15.21 -20.98
C GLN A 125 11.70 14.11 -20.19
N ARG A 126 12.53 14.48 -19.19
CA ARG A 126 13.24 13.53 -18.32
C ARG A 126 12.28 12.68 -17.52
N ALA A 127 11.21 13.26 -16.96
CA ALA A 127 10.20 12.51 -16.21
C ALA A 127 9.40 11.52 -17.06
N VAL A 128 9.32 11.71 -18.38
CA VAL A 128 8.70 10.73 -19.30
C VAL A 128 9.67 9.60 -19.63
N ASN A 129 10.94 9.95 -19.88
CA ASN A 129 11.93 9.02 -20.43
C ASN A 129 12.71 8.25 -19.35
N ILE A 130 12.94 8.86 -18.19
CA ILE A 130 13.77 8.32 -17.12
C ILE A 130 12.90 8.08 -15.88
N LEU A 131 12.78 6.82 -15.51
CA LEU A 131 11.90 6.40 -14.42
C LEU A 131 12.38 6.87 -13.04
N GLN A 132 13.69 6.84 -12.79
CA GLN A 132 14.27 7.39 -11.57
C GLN A 132 13.93 8.88 -11.43
N PHE A 133 14.09 9.66 -12.50
CA PHE A 133 13.74 11.07 -12.53
C PHE A 133 12.24 11.28 -12.25
N GLN A 134 11.39 10.47 -12.87
CA GLN A 134 9.94 10.50 -12.67
C GLN A 134 9.58 10.29 -11.19
N TYR A 135 10.13 9.25 -10.56
CA TYR A 135 9.86 8.92 -9.16
C TYR A 135 10.24 10.07 -8.22
N TRP A 136 11.45 10.60 -8.33
CA TRP A 136 11.91 11.68 -7.45
C TRP A 136 11.21 13.02 -7.72
N SER A 137 10.76 13.23 -8.97
CA SER A 137 9.87 14.36 -9.29
C SER A 137 8.50 14.19 -8.63
N ILE A 138 7.94 12.98 -8.60
CA ILE A 138 6.68 12.68 -7.87
C ILE A 138 6.85 12.90 -6.37
N VAL A 139 7.97 12.44 -5.79
CA VAL A 139 8.27 12.66 -4.37
C VAL A 139 8.35 14.16 -4.08
N LEU A 140 9.10 14.93 -4.88
CA LEU A 140 9.20 16.38 -4.73
C LEU A 140 7.82 17.05 -4.87
N GLU A 141 6.99 16.63 -5.82
CA GLU A 141 5.64 17.17 -6.00
C GLU A 141 4.74 16.88 -4.79
N LEU A 142 4.77 15.66 -4.24
CA LEU A 142 4.02 15.31 -3.03
C LEU A 142 4.45 16.12 -1.81
N GLU A 143 5.76 16.28 -1.63
CA GLU A 143 6.37 17.12 -0.60
C GLU A 143 5.87 18.57 -0.72
N LEU A 144 5.96 19.15 -1.92
CA LEU A 144 5.50 20.51 -2.20
C LEU A 144 3.99 20.64 -2.01
N LEU A 145 3.18 19.68 -2.47
CA LEU A 145 1.73 19.70 -2.34
C LEU A 145 1.29 19.72 -0.86
N MET A 146 1.93 18.90 -0.02
CA MET A 146 1.71 18.94 1.42
C MET A 146 2.12 20.29 2.02
N LEU A 147 3.25 20.87 1.58
CA LEU A 147 3.69 22.19 2.04
C LEU A 147 2.75 23.31 1.59
N VAL A 148 2.17 23.24 0.38
CA VAL A 148 1.14 24.16 -0.12
C VAL A 148 -0.13 24.03 0.70
N PHE A 149 -0.55 22.81 1.07
CA PHE A 149 -1.67 22.60 1.98
C PHE A 149 -1.41 23.26 3.34
N VAL A 150 -0.24 23.06 3.94
CA VAL A 150 0.12 23.71 5.21
C VAL A 150 0.20 25.23 5.06
N TRP A 151 0.79 25.71 3.97
CA TRP A 151 0.88 27.12 3.64
C TRP A 151 -0.50 27.77 3.57
N SER A 152 -1.47 27.12 2.90
CA SER A 152 -2.83 27.63 2.79
C SER A 152 -3.49 27.88 4.15
N LEU A 153 -3.21 27.02 5.14
CA LEU A 153 -3.72 27.18 6.50
C LEU A 153 -2.97 28.27 7.27
N ARG A 154 -1.67 28.40 7.05
CA ARG A 154 -0.80 29.36 7.76
C ARG A 154 -1.02 30.81 7.30
N GLU A 155 -1.31 31.00 6.01
CA GLU A 155 -1.72 32.28 5.42
C GLU A 155 -3.22 32.51 5.46
N ALA A 156 -4.01 31.55 5.97
CA ALA A 156 -5.48 31.61 5.95
C ALA A 156 -6.05 31.87 4.54
N SER A 157 -5.45 31.27 3.51
CA SER A 157 -5.90 31.37 2.12
C SER A 157 -6.86 30.24 1.76
N PHE A 158 -8.15 30.58 1.65
CA PHE A 158 -9.19 29.60 1.40
C PHE A 158 -9.15 29.00 -0.01
N SER A 159 -8.75 29.78 -1.02
CA SER A 159 -8.63 29.26 -2.40
C SER A 159 -7.53 28.22 -2.52
N ILE A 160 -6.32 28.55 -2.04
CA ILE A 160 -5.18 27.63 -2.05
C ILE A 160 -5.49 26.38 -1.23
N TYR A 161 -6.24 26.51 -0.14
CA TYR A 161 -6.69 25.38 0.68
C TYR A 161 -7.54 24.39 -0.12
N LEU A 162 -8.52 24.88 -0.89
CA LEU A 162 -9.36 24.03 -1.73
C LEU A 162 -8.59 23.41 -2.89
N ASP A 163 -7.71 24.17 -3.53
CA ASP A 163 -6.89 23.67 -4.63
C ASP A 163 -5.95 22.55 -4.14
N ALA A 164 -5.26 22.77 -3.02
CA ALA A 164 -4.37 21.79 -2.41
C ALA A 164 -5.12 20.52 -1.97
N LEU A 165 -6.29 20.66 -1.36
CA LEU A 165 -7.13 19.51 -0.98
C LEU A 165 -7.65 18.74 -2.19
N THR A 166 -7.96 19.43 -3.29
CA THR A 166 -8.41 18.79 -4.53
C THR A 166 -7.31 17.91 -5.12
N GLU A 167 -6.07 18.39 -5.15
CA GLU A 167 -4.94 17.58 -5.60
C GLU A 167 -4.62 16.44 -4.62
N LEU A 168 -4.64 16.69 -3.30
CA LEU A 168 -4.44 15.65 -2.28
C LEU A 168 -5.51 14.55 -2.35
N ALA A 169 -6.75 14.89 -2.69
CA ALA A 169 -7.83 13.91 -2.83
C ALA A 169 -7.49 12.82 -3.85
N LYS A 170 -6.92 13.20 -5.01
CA LYS A 170 -6.48 12.26 -6.05
C LYS A 170 -5.43 11.28 -5.52
N TRP A 171 -4.49 11.78 -4.73
CA TRP A 171 -3.47 10.97 -4.09
C TRP A 171 -4.03 10.02 -3.03
N PHE A 172 -5.05 10.43 -2.27
CA PHE A 172 -5.73 9.54 -1.32
C PHE A 172 -6.44 8.37 -1.99
N HIS A 173 -7.00 8.58 -3.19
CA HIS A 173 -7.53 7.50 -4.02
C HIS A 173 -6.40 6.57 -4.50
N ALA A 174 -5.34 7.13 -5.09
CA ALA A 174 -4.23 6.35 -5.62
C ALA A 174 -3.55 5.44 -4.58
N MET A 175 -3.44 5.92 -3.32
CA MET A 175 -2.71 5.25 -2.24
C MET A 175 -3.62 4.53 -1.23
N ASP A 176 -4.86 4.18 -1.61
CA ASP A 176 -5.80 3.42 -0.77
C ASP A 176 -6.13 4.06 0.60
N HIS A 177 -6.01 5.38 0.72
CA HIS A 177 -6.44 6.15 1.90
C HIS A 177 -7.97 6.35 1.89
N THR A 178 -8.71 5.24 1.82
CA THR A 178 -10.16 5.14 1.62
C THR A 178 -11.00 6.07 2.50
N HIS A 179 -10.61 6.31 3.76
CA HIS A 179 -11.32 7.27 4.62
C HIS A 179 -11.22 8.71 4.10
N TYR A 180 -10.03 9.16 3.71
CA TYR A 180 -9.83 10.50 3.16
C TYR A 180 -10.38 10.60 1.73
N ALA A 181 -10.15 9.55 0.92
CA ALA A 181 -10.71 9.44 -0.42
C ALA A 181 -12.24 9.58 -0.45
N ARG A 182 -12.95 9.09 0.57
CA ARG A 182 -14.40 9.25 0.69
C ARG A 182 -14.81 10.68 1.07
N TRP A 183 -14.21 11.23 2.13
CA TRP A 183 -14.76 12.41 2.80
C TRP A 183 -14.22 13.74 2.25
N ILE A 184 -13.01 13.77 1.70
CA ILE A 184 -12.44 14.99 1.12
C ILE A 184 -13.26 15.47 -0.10
N PRO A 185 -13.67 14.62 -1.07
CA PRO A 185 -14.53 15.08 -2.18
C PRO A 185 -15.86 15.66 -1.71
N VAL A 186 -16.47 15.06 -0.67
CA VAL A 186 -17.72 15.57 -0.05
C VAL A 186 -17.48 16.94 0.57
N HIS A 187 -16.39 17.10 1.32
CA HIS A 187 -16.00 18.38 1.91
C HIS A 187 -15.77 19.44 0.83
N LEU A 188 -15.00 19.14 -0.21
CA LEU A 188 -14.71 20.03 -1.34
C LEU A 188 -15.99 20.50 -2.03
N ARG A 189 -16.92 19.59 -2.32
CA ARG A 189 -18.23 19.95 -2.88
C ARG A 189 -18.99 20.92 -1.99
N ASN A 190 -19.05 20.66 -0.69
CA ASN A 190 -19.74 21.54 0.25
C ASN A 190 -19.09 22.92 0.29
N MET A 191 -17.76 22.98 0.30
CA MET A 191 -17.00 24.23 0.30
C MET A 191 -17.22 25.03 -1.00
N ALA A 192 -17.24 24.36 -2.15
CA ALA A 192 -17.49 24.96 -3.46
C ALA A 192 -18.91 25.53 -3.60
N GLU A 193 -19.89 24.93 -2.91
CA GLU A 193 -21.30 25.37 -2.89
C GLU A 193 -21.58 26.49 -1.88
N LEU A 194 -20.63 26.82 -0.97
CA LEU A 194 -20.82 27.88 0.03
C LEU A 194 -21.20 29.24 -0.57
N PRO A 195 -20.57 29.74 -1.65
CA PRO A 195 -20.93 31.05 -2.21
C PRO A 195 -22.39 31.14 -2.67
N ARG A 196 -22.98 30.00 -3.06
CA ARG A 196 -24.38 29.92 -3.50
C ARG A 196 -25.34 29.68 -2.34
N THR A 197 -24.96 28.80 -1.39
CA THR A 197 -25.87 28.36 -0.30
C THR A 197 -25.78 29.24 0.94
N HIS A 198 -24.60 29.75 1.27
CA HIS A 198 -24.30 30.52 2.47
C HIS A 198 -23.27 31.63 2.15
N PRO A 199 -23.65 32.66 1.39
CA PRO A 199 -22.74 33.67 0.87
C PRO A 199 -22.00 34.46 1.97
N SER A 200 -22.65 34.69 3.12
CA SER A 200 -22.02 35.33 4.28
C SER A 200 -20.88 34.49 4.85
N ILE A 201 -21.07 33.17 5.02
CA ILE A 201 -20.02 32.25 5.48
C ILE A 201 -18.89 32.18 4.45
N ALA A 202 -19.22 32.14 3.16
CA ALA A 202 -18.22 32.15 2.09
C ALA A 202 -17.35 33.42 2.12
N GLN A 203 -17.93 34.57 2.45
CA GLN A 203 -17.19 35.82 2.61
C GLN A 203 -16.22 35.75 3.81
N GLU A 204 -16.67 35.23 4.95
CA GLU A 204 -15.82 35.04 6.13
C GLU A 204 -14.65 34.08 5.85
N PHE A 205 -14.91 32.97 5.14
CA PHE A 205 -13.87 32.02 4.78
C PHE A 205 -12.85 32.64 3.83
N ARG A 206 -13.29 33.44 2.84
CA ARG A 206 -12.38 34.20 1.97
C ARG A 206 -11.59 35.28 2.72
N ALA A 207 -12.11 35.79 3.83
CA ALA A 207 -11.40 36.70 4.72
C ALA A 207 -10.40 35.97 5.66
N GLY A 208 -10.30 34.64 5.58
CA GLY A 208 -9.37 33.83 6.38
C GLY A 208 -9.96 33.22 7.65
N ASN A 209 -11.24 33.52 7.96
CA ASN A 209 -11.91 33.12 9.21
C ASN A 209 -12.33 31.64 9.25
N PHE A 210 -11.75 30.79 8.39
CA PHE A 210 -11.80 29.32 8.48
C PHE A 210 -10.61 28.74 9.25
N THR A 211 -9.66 29.59 9.67
CA THR A 211 -8.50 29.26 10.49
C THR A 211 -8.50 30.09 11.78
N VAL A 212 -7.61 29.78 12.71
CA VAL A 212 -7.46 30.48 13.98
C VAL A 212 -6.04 31.04 14.09
N GLU A 213 -5.95 32.33 14.38
CA GLU A 213 -4.70 33.01 14.71
C GLU A 213 -4.61 33.24 16.22
N LYS A 214 -3.58 32.70 16.88
CA LYS A 214 -3.36 32.85 18.33
C LYS A 214 -2.36 33.97 18.66
N THR A 215 -1.59 34.43 17.68
CA THR A 215 -0.51 35.41 17.83
C THR A 215 -0.54 36.34 16.64
N LYS A 216 -0.20 37.62 16.79
CA LYS A 216 -0.11 38.58 15.68
C LYS A 216 1.08 38.35 14.72
N ARG A 217 1.66 37.15 14.74
CA ARG A 217 2.81 36.81 13.91
C ARG A 217 2.32 36.41 12.54
N VAL A 218 3.00 36.89 11.50
CA VAL A 218 2.73 36.45 10.14
C VAL A 218 2.88 34.93 10.02
N PHE A 219 2.09 34.31 9.13
CA PHE A 219 2.13 32.86 8.86
C PHE A 219 1.87 31.98 10.10
N SER A 220 1.13 32.49 11.11
CA SER A 220 0.92 31.78 12.38
C SER A 220 -0.43 31.07 12.51
N SER A 221 -1.34 31.25 11.54
CA SER A 221 -2.67 30.64 11.56
C SER A 221 -2.62 29.11 11.58
N ILE A 222 -3.60 28.51 12.26
CA ILE A 222 -3.74 27.06 12.42
C ILE A 222 -5.17 26.63 12.15
N ALA A 223 -5.34 25.35 11.79
CA ALA A 223 -6.66 24.76 11.64
C ALA A 223 -7.44 24.84 12.97
N ILE A 224 -8.76 25.05 12.89
CA ILE A 224 -9.65 25.20 14.05
C ILE A 224 -9.50 24.01 15.01
N TYR A 225 -9.45 22.78 14.48
CA TYR A 225 -9.28 21.58 15.31
C TYR A 225 -7.97 21.61 16.10
N GLN A 226 -6.86 22.01 15.46
CA GLN A 226 -5.57 22.13 16.11
C GLN A 226 -5.58 23.22 17.20
N ALA A 227 -6.24 24.36 16.95
CA ALA A 227 -6.41 25.42 17.94
C ALA A 227 -7.21 24.91 19.14
N HIS A 228 -8.28 24.16 18.88
CA HIS A 228 -9.13 23.58 19.91
C HIS A 228 -8.39 22.53 20.73
N GLU A 229 -7.58 21.67 20.10
CA GLU A 229 -6.76 20.69 20.79
C GLU A 229 -5.72 21.35 21.71
N GLN A 230 -5.06 22.43 21.25
CA GLN A 230 -4.16 23.21 22.09
C GLN A 230 -4.89 23.88 23.27
N MET A 231 -6.08 24.42 23.05
CA MET A 231 -6.88 25.03 24.12
C MET A 231 -7.31 24.00 25.15
N ASN A 232 -7.72 22.82 24.70
CA ASN A 232 -8.10 21.71 25.56
C ASN A 232 -6.91 21.26 26.43
N ALA A 233 -5.68 21.28 25.92
CA ALA A 233 -4.50 20.96 26.71
C ALA A 233 -4.28 21.93 27.89
N CYS A 234 -4.63 23.21 27.75
CA CYS A 234 -4.55 24.19 28.83
C CYS A 234 -5.61 23.97 29.93
N ILE A 235 -6.71 23.29 29.61
CA ILE A 235 -7.85 23.08 30.51
C ILE A 235 -7.82 21.68 31.15
N LYS A 236 -7.23 20.68 30.46
CA LYS A 236 -7.13 19.30 30.94
C LYS A 236 -6.11 19.19 32.07
N GLY A 237 -6.50 18.60 33.20
CA GLY A 237 -5.57 18.10 34.22
C GLY A 237 -5.03 16.69 33.89
N ASP A 238 -4.19 16.13 34.76
CA ASP A 238 -3.46 14.86 34.56
C ASP A 238 -4.34 13.63 34.25
N GLY A 239 -5.65 13.68 34.47
CA GLY A 239 -6.62 12.61 34.21
C GLY A 239 -7.31 12.65 32.84
N GLY A 240 -7.03 13.64 31.99
CA GLY A 240 -7.73 13.80 30.70
C GLY A 240 -9.21 14.20 30.84
N ALA A 241 -10.01 14.04 29.77
CA ALA A 241 -11.43 14.43 29.72
C ALA A 241 -12.40 13.26 29.98
N VAL A 242 -12.00 12.27 30.78
CA VAL A 242 -12.79 11.06 31.01
C VAL A 242 -14.02 11.36 31.88
N GLY A 243 -15.22 10.96 31.43
CA GLY A 243 -16.48 11.15 32.16
C GLY A 243 -16.97 12.60 32.23
N LEU A 244 -16.39 13.50 31.42
CA LEU A 244 -16.67 14.94 31.48
C LEU A 244 -18.14 15.27 31.15
N THR A 245 -18.69 14.62 30.12
CA THR A 245 -20.06 14.81 29.63
C THR A 245 -21.11 14.21 30.57
N ASP A 246 -20.71 13.27 31.43
CA ASP A 246 -21.61 12.53 32.31
C ASP A 246 -21.86 13.27 33.64
N ASN A 247 -21.11 14.34 33.90
CA ASN A 247 -21.25 15.18 35.08
C ASN A 247 -21.44 16.65 34.67
N PRO A 248 -22.68 17.19 34.76
CA PRO A 248 -22.99 18.57 34.38
C PRO A 248 -22.13 19.62 35.08
N SER A 249 -21.74 19.40 36.33
CA SER A 249 -20.86 20.32 37.08
C SER A 249 -19.41 20.24 36.60
N ALA A 250 -18.93 19.06 36.21
CA ALA A 250 -17.61 18.91 35.60
C ALA A 250 -17.57 19.54 34.20
N LEU A 251 -18.63 19.34 33.40
CA LEU A 251 -18.81 19.98 32.11
C LEU A 251 -18.87 21.50 32.23
N LEU A 252 -19.64 22.05 33.19
CA LEU A 252 -19.72 23.49 33.44
C LEU A 252 -18.37 24.07 33.85
N ARG A 253 -17.64 23.39 34.74
CA ARG A 253 -16.26 23.80 35.10
C ARG A 253 -15.34 23.80 33.89
N TRP A 254 -15.47 22.82 32.99
CA TRP A 254 -14.61 22.72 31.81
C TRP A 254 -14.99 23.71 30.70
N MET A 255 -16.28 23.98 30.49
CA MET A 255 -16.77 24.88 29.43
C MET A 255 -16.69 26.36 29.83
N VAL A 256 -16.79 26.69 31.12
CA VAL A 256 -16.88 28.08 31.59
C VAL A 256 -15.68 28.44 32.46
N ALA A 257 -15.48 27.73 33.58
CA ALA A 257 -14.44 28.11 34.53
C ALA A 257 -13.02 27.86 33.97
N GLY A 258 -12.81 26.77 33.24
CA GLY A 258 -11.53 26.40 32.63
C GLY A 258 -10.98 27.48 31.69
N PRO A 259 -11.75 27.91 30.67
CA PRO A 259 -11.38 29.02 29.81
C PRO A 259 -11.08 30.32 30.57
N GLU A 260 -11.88 30.66 31.59
CA GLU A 260 -11.65 31.87 32.40
C GLU A 260 -10.38 31.79 33.25
N VAL A 261 -10.08 30.63 33.82
CA VAL A 261 -8.82 30.40 34.55
C VAL A 261 -7.64 30.47 33.57
N ALA A 262 -7.74 29.83 32.40
CA ALA A 262 -6.71 29.89 31.37
C ALA A 262 -6.46 31.33 30.88
N ARG A 263 -7.52 32.12 30.68
CA ARG A 263 -7.44 33.56 30.35
C ARG A 263 -6.73 34.33 31.47
N SER A 264 -7.13 34.14 32.72
CA SER A 264 -6.54 34.83 33.87
C SER A 264 -5.05 34.51 34.04
N ILE A 265 -4.65 33.25 33.82
CA ILE A 265 -3.23 32.83 33.83
C ILE A 265 -2.47 33.53 32.69
N GLN A 266 -3.01 33.54 31.46
CA GLN A 266 -2.35 34.21 30.33
C GLN A 266 -2.19 35.72 30.55
N GLU A 267 -3.20 36.39 31.11
CA GLU A 267 -3.12 37.81 31.44
C GLU A 267 -2.06 38.09 32.50
N PHE A 268 -1.97 37.23 33.52
CA PHE A 268 -0.93 37.32 34.54
C PHE A 268 0.48 37.11 33.95
N GLU A 269 0.68 36.08 33.13
CA GLU A 269 1.94 35.84 32.42
C GLU A 269 2.33 37.00 31.50
N ALA A 270 1.35 37.59 30.80
CA ALA A 270 1.57 38.76 29.95
C ALA A 270 1.99 40.00 30.76
N SER A 271 1.38 40.21 31.94
CA SER A 271 1.73 41.31 32.85
C SER A 271 3.15 41.21 33.43
N SER A 272 3.74 40.01 33.39
CA SER A 272 5.10 39.74 33.87
C SER A 272 6.20 40.03 32.84
N LYS A 273 5.84 40.38 31.59
CA LYS A 273 6.80 40.74 30.53
C LYS A 273 7.22 42.21 30.65
N GLU A 274 8.51 42.49 30.50
CA GLU A 274 9.06 43.86 30.63
C GLU A 274 8.40 44.85 29.64
N PRO A 275 7.97 46.05 30.11
CA PRO A 275 7.39 47.06 29.24
C PRO A 275 8.47 47.70 28.37
N GLY A 276 8.34 47.62 27.04
CA GLY A 276 9.15 48.38 26.09
C GLY A 276 9.75 47.62 24.90
N ARG A 277 9.62 46.28 24.83
CA ARG A 277 9.92 45.56 23.58
C ARG A 277 8.73 45.68 22.62
N PRO A 278 8.93 46.12 21.36
CA PRO A 278 7.89 46.04 20.34
C PRO A 278 7.37 44.60 20.21
N ASP A 279 6.06 44.43 19.99
CA ASP A 279 5.48 43.14 19.62
C ASP A 279 6.17 42.67 18.33
N ASP A 280 7.02 41.65 18.44
CA ASP A 280 7.68 41.05 17.28
C ASP A 280 6.66 40.23 16.49
N THR A 281 6.17 40.83 15.40
CA THR A 281 5.24 40.21 14.45
C THR A 281 5.95 39.27 13.47
N SER A 282 7.28 39.15 13.54
CA SER A 282 8.04 38.24 12.69
C SER A 282 7.75 36.77 13.06
N HIS A 283 7.77 35.91 12.04
CA HIS A 283 7.70 34.48 12.26
C HIS A 283 9.05 33.99 12.80
N HIS A 284 9.06 33.03 13.73
CA HIS A 284 10.31 32.53 14.33
C HIS A 284 11.32 31.97 13.31
N ASP A 285 10.84 31.48 12.17
CA ASP A 285 11.69 31.03 11.05
C ASP A 285 12.41 32.16 10.30
N GLN A 286 12.03 33.43 10.53
CA GLN A 286 12.70 34.60 9.93
C GLN A 286 13.97 35.00 10.69
N THR A 287 14.23 34.41 11.85
CA THR A 287 15.45 34.68 12.60
C THR A 287 16.68 34.17 11.85
N THR A 288 17.76 34.96 11.85
CA THR A 288 19.01 34.61 11.15
C THR A 288 19.55 33.24 11.59
N SER A 289 19.45 32.91 12.87
CA SER A 289 19.91 31.62 13.40
C SER A 289 19.13 30.43 12.84
N VAL A 290 17.80 30.55 12.72
CA VAL A 290 16.95 29.49 12.15
C VAL A 290 17.21 29.35 10.65
N GLN A 291 17.33 30.46 9.91
CA GLN A 291 17.63 30.42 8.47
C GLN A 291 19.02 29.82 8.19
N VAL A 292 20.05 30.22 8.95
CA VAL A 292 21.40 29.65 8.82
C VAL A 292 21.39 28.16 9.14
N SER A 293 20.68 27.74 10.20
CA SER A 293 20.52 26.31 10.52
C SER A 293 19.80 25.56 9.41
N PHE A 294 18.72 26.11 8.85
CA PHE A 294 17.98 25.48 7.77
C PHE A 294 18.84 25.31 6.51
N ILE A 295 19.56 26.35 6.08
CA ILE A 295 20.47 26.30 4.93
C ILE A 295 21.57 25.26 5.16
N LYS A 296 22.12 25.19 6.37
CA LYS A 296 23.10 24.16 6.74
C LYS A 296 22.50 22.77 6.57
N ASP A 297 21.31 22.53 7.13
CA ASP A 297 20.65 21.23 7.06
C ASP A 297 20.35 20.82 5.61
N VAL A 298 19.88 21.75 4.77
CA VAL A 298 19.66 21.52 3.34
C VAL A 298 20.95 21.13 2.63
N ARG A 299 22.04 21.88 2.85
CA ARG A 299 23.35 21.56 2.25
C ARG A 299 23.85 20.19 2.70
N SER A 300 23.71 19.86 3.99
CA SER A 300 24.08 18.53 4.49
C SER A 300 23.28 17.42 3.82
N LEU A 301 21.98 17.61 3.59
CA LEU A 301 21.15 16.61 2.90
C LEU A 301 21.48 16.49 1.42
N VAL A 302 21.72 17.61 0.74
CA VAL A 302 22.20 17.62 -0.67
C VAL A 302 23.48 16.80 -0.75
N THR A 303 24.49 17.12 0.06
CA THR A 303 25.74 16.37 0.11
C THR A 303 25.50 14.89 0.40
N ALA A 304 24.64 14.55 1.37
CA ALA A 304 24.36 13.14 1.68
C ALA A 304 23.73 12.38 0.50
N ILE A 305 22.81 13.01 -0.23
CA ILE A 305 22.18 12.40 -1.41
C ILE A 305 23.16 12.32 -2.58
N GLU A 306 24.00 13.33 -2.81
CA GLU A 306 25.06 13.29 -3.84
C GLU A 306 26.03 12.12 -3.61
N HIS A 307 26.42 11.86 -2.36
CA HIS A 307 27.26 10.69 -2.02
C HIS A 307 26.57 9.37 -2.34
N LEU A 308 25.23 9.35 -2.28
CA LEU A 308 24.42 8.21 -2.68
C LEU A 308 24.11 8.23 -4.19
N GLY A 309 24.60 9.19 -4.96
CA GLY A 309 24.29 9.43 -6.37
C GLY A 309 23.05 10.30 -6.54
N ASN A 310 23.20 11.42 -7.25
CA ASN A 310 22.11 12.34 -7.54
C ASN A 310 21.01 11.60 -8.34
N PRO A 311 19.79 11.43 -7.80
CA PRO A 311 18.75 10.67 -8.47
C PRO A 311 18.26 11.30 -9.79
N PHE A 312 18.50 12.59 -10.01
CA PHE A 312 18.09 13.28 -11.23
C PHE A 312 19.11 13.16 -12.38
N GLU A 313 20.32 12.69 -12.09
CA GLU A 313 21.40 12.44 -13.08
C GLU A 313 21.44 10.99 -13.56
N GLU A 314 20.58 10.12 -13.02
CA GLU A 314 20.50 8.73 -13.46
C GLU A 314 20.01 8.63 -14.91
N ASP A 315 20.65 7.78 -15.71
CA ASP A 315 20.32 7.58 -17.14
C ASP A 315 19.82 6.16 -17.44
N SER A 316 19.86 5.26 -16.45
CA SER A 316 19.26 3.94 -16.59
C SER A 316 17.73 4.00 -16.69
N MET A 317 17.16 2.99 -17.35
CA MET A 317 15.70 2.79 -17.42
C MET A 317 15.14 2.20 -16.12
N ASP A 318 16.01 1.87 -15.17
CA ASP A 318 15.69 1.20 -13.93
C ASP A 318 15.28 2.22 -12.85
N LEU A 319 14.36 1.82 -11.97
CA LEU A 319 14.07 2.55 -10.75
C LEU A 319 15.00 2.00 -9.65
N ILE A 320 15.91 2.81 -9.13
CA ILE A 320 16.97 2.36 -8.23
C ILE A 320 16.78 2.95 -6.84
N ALA A 321 16.77 2.09 -5.83
CA ALA A 321 16.73 2.50 -4.44
C ALA A 321 18.01 3.29 -4.07
N LEU A 322 17.84 4.52 -3.59
CA LEU A 322 18.95 5.47 -3.37
C LEU A 322 20.13 4.90 -2.57
N HIS A 323 19.81 4.15 -1.51
CA HIS A 323 20.81 3.66 -0.55
C HIS A 323 21.27 2.22 -0.80
N SER A 324 20.38 1.32 -1.21
CA SER A 324 20.70 -0.10 -1.42
C SER A 324 21.19 -0.39 -2.83
N LYS A 325 20.95 0.53 -3.77
CA LYS A 325 21.22 0.38 -5.20
C LYS A 325 20.52 -0.82 -5.84
N GLU A 326 19.47 -1.31 -5.20
CA GLU A 326 18.60 -2.35 -5.73
C GLU A 326 17.68 -1.75 -6.79
N ILE A 327 17.51 -2.50 -7.88
CA ILE A 327 16.55 -2.17 -8.94
C ILE A 327 15.17 -2.61 -8.48
N ALA A 328 14.23 -1.66 -8.43
CA ALA A 328 12.85 -1.91 -8.09
C ALA A 328 12.18 -2.74 -9.19
N GLY A 329 11.32 -3.67 -8.80
CA GLY A 329 10.68 -4.56 -9.76
C GLY A 329 9.64 -3.87 -10.65
N PRO A 330 9.18 -4.56 -11.70
CA PRO A 330 8.23 -4.01 -12.68
C PRO A 330 6.93 -3.45 -12.09
N SER A 331 6.46 -3.99 -10.96
CA SER A 331 5.28 -3.50 -10.23
C SER A 331 5.49 -2.09 -9.67
N ALA A 332 6.65 -1.82 -9.05
CA ALA A 332 6.98 -0.49 -8.56
C ALA A 332 7.19 0.51 -9.70
N VAL A 333 7.81 0.06 -10.80
CA VAL A 333 7.99 0.85 -12.02
C VAL A 333 6.65 1.32 -12.57
N GLU A 334 5.71 0.41 -12.74
CA GLU A 334 4.44 0.71 -13.39
C GLU A 334 3.49 1.47 -12.44
N ALA A 335 3.53 1.19 -11.14
CA ALA A 335 2.89 2.00 -10.11
C ALA A 335 3.35 3.46 -10.20
N VAL A 336 4.66 3.73 -10.27
CA VAL A 336 5.21 5.08 -10.42
C VAL A 336 4.72 5.75 -11.71
N ARG A 337 4.67 5.01 -12.82
CA ARG A 337 4.20 5.54 -14.11
C ARG A 337 2.73 5.95 -14.10
N LYS A 338 1.87 5.15 -13.47
CA LYS A 338 0.41 5.31 -13.53
C LYS A 338 -0.22 6.00 -12.32
N VAL A 339 0.47 6.09 -11.17
CA VAL A 339 -0.14 6.50 -9.88
C VAL A 339 -0.97 7.78 -9.98
N LYS A 340 -0.48 8.79 -10.72
CA LYS A 340 -1.20 10.05 -10.95
C LYS A 340 -2.50 9.87 -11.73
N GLN A 341 -2.47 9.09 -12.81
CA GLN A 341 -3.61 8.84 -13.67
C GLN A 341 -4.66 7.99 -12.94
N THR A 342 -4.22 6.96 -12.22
CA THR A 342 -5.07 6.11 -11.39
C THR A 342 -5.82 6.93 -10.34
N GLY A 343 -5.10 7.75 -9.56
CA GLY A 343 -5.71 8.61 -8.55
C GLY A 343 -6.70 9.62 -9.11
N LYS A 344 -6.36 10.24 -10.24
CA LYS A 344 -7.24 11.17 -10.94
C LYS A 344 -8.53 10.50 -11.42
N HIS A 345 -8.43 9.38 -12.12
CA HIS A 345 -9.60 8.64 -12.62
C HIS A 345 -10.52 8.18 -11.48
N GLN A 346 -9.95 7.64 -10.40
CA GLN A 346 -10.72 7.17 -9.25
C GLN A 346 -11.43 8.32 -8.52
N PHE A 347 -10.76 9.46 -8.35
CA PHE A 347 -11.36 10.67 -7.77
C PHE A 347 -12.51 11.23 -8.63
N GLU A 348 -12.31 11.30 -9.95
CA GLU A 348 -13.31 11.79 -10.90
C GLU A 348 -14.52 10.84 -10.96
N ALA A 349 -14.28 9.52 -10.98
CA ALA A 349 -15.34 8.51 -10.93
C ALA A 349 -16.16 8.59 -9.64
N PHE A 350 -15.51 8.66 -8.48
CA PHE A 350 -16.20 8.81 -7.19
C PHE A 350 -17.03 10.10 -7.15
N THR A 351 -16.47 11.22 -7.61
CA THR A 351 -17.16 12.51 -7.64
C THR A 351 -18.39 12.45 -8.54
N ARG A 352 -18.26 11.87 -9.74
CA ARG A 352 -19.35 11.72 -10.70
C ARG A 352 -20.46 10.83 -10.13
N GLU A 353 -20.11 9.60 -9.74
CA GLU A 353 -21.08 8.57 -9.35
C GLU A 353 -21.76 8.88 -8.01
N CYS A 354 -21.02 9.34 -7.01
CA CYS A 354 -21.55 9.55 -5.66
C CYS A 354 -22.12 10.96 -5.45
N LEU A 355 -21.53 11.99 -6.06
CA LEU A 355 -21.86 13.39 -5.73
C LEU A 355 -22.68 14.11 -6.80
N VAL A 356 -22.44 13.81 -8.09
CA VAL A 356 -23.13 14.44 -9.22
C VAL A 356 -24.37 13.62 -9.63
N GLU A 357 -24.15 12.40 -10.11
CA GLU A 357 -25.19 11.51 -10.62
C GLU A 357 -25.96 10.81 -9.49
N ARG A 358 -25.31 10.62 -8.34
CA ARG A 358 -25.86 9.96 -7.15
C ARG A 358 -26.36 8.54 -7.45
N THR A 359 -25.66 7.85 -8.35
CA THR A 359 -25.91 6.46 -8.72
C THR A 359 -25.41 5.49 -7.64
N LYS A 360 -24.46 5.92 -6.81
CA LYS A 360 -23.93 5.15 -5.66
C LYS A 360 -24.04 5.95 -4.35
N PRO A 361 -24.39 5.31 -3.22
CA PRO A 361 -24.26 5.91 -1.88
C PRO A 361 -22.82 6.31 -1.54
N VAL A 362 -22.65 7.38 -0.75
CA VAL A 362 -21.32 7.87 -0.34
C VAL A 362 -20.62 6.90 0.62
N ASP A 363 -21.38 6.14 1.40
CA ASP A 363 -20.91 5.14 2.35
C ASP A 363 -20.56 3.79 1.71
N ASP A 364 -20.83 3.62 0.42
CA ASP A 364 -20.41 2.44 -0.33
C ASP A 364 -18.92 2.17 -0.18
N THR A 365 -18.58 0.88 -0.19
CA THR A 365 -17.19 0.43 -0.08
C THR A 365 -16.40 1.00 -1.26
N ILE A 366 -15.36 1.77 -0.96
CA ILE A 366 -14.36 2.15 -1.97
C ILE A 366 -13.45 0.93 -2.14
N PRO A 367 -13.47 0.26 -3.32
CA PRO A 367 -12.59 -0.87 -3.55
C PRO A 367 -11.15 -0.39 -3.43
N ARG A 368 -10.36 -1.10 -2.61
CA ARG A 368 -8.91 -0.93 -2.65
C ARG A 368 -8.39 -1.54 -3.94
N ASN A 369 -7.17 -1.22 -4.33
CA ASN A 369 -6.50 -1.78 -5.52
C ASN A 369 -6.14 -3.29 -5.34
N LYS A 370 -7.10 -4.13 -4.94
CA LYS A 370 -7.00 -5.56 -4.62
C LYS A 370 -7.42 -6.43 -5.80
N LEU A 371 -6.76 -7.57 -5.95
CA LEU A 371 -7.09 -8.59 -6.95
C LEU A 371 -7.46 -9.92 -6.29
N MET A 372 -8.41 -10.64 -6.90
CA MET A 372 -8.80 -11.98 -6.45
C MET A 372 -8.72 -12.99 -7.60
N VAL A 373 -8.05 -14.12 -7.35
CA VAL A 373 -7.94 -15.26 -8.25
C VAL A 373 -8.73 -16.44 -7.68
N PHE A 374 -9.64 -17.00 -8.48
CA PHE A 374 -10.53 -18.08 -8.11
C PHE A 374 -10.20 -19.39 -8.81
N ASP A 375 -10.18 -20.47 -8.03
CA ASP A 375 -10.36 -21.82 -8.55
C ASP A 375 -11.83 -22.03 -8.89
N GLY A 376 -12.17 -22.00 -10.18
CA GLY A 376 -13.54 -22.13 -10.65
C GLY A 376 -14.15 -23.49 -10.30
N ALA A 377 -13.39 -24.59 -10.41
CA ALA A 377 -13.91 -25.92 -10.10
C ALA A 377 -14.23 -26.07 -8.61
N ALA A 378 -13.43 -25.48 -7.72
CA ALA A 378 -13.71 -25.42 -6.30
C ALA A 378 -15.00 -24.63 -6.00
N ILE A 379 -15.22 -23.49 -6.68
CA ILE A 379 -16.47 -22.72 -6.54
C ILE A 379 -17.68 -23.57 -6.92
N ILE A 380 -17.62 -24.32 -8.02
CA ILE A 380 -18.74 -25.15 -8.49
C ILE A 380 -19.08 -26.29 -7.52
N GLN A 381 -18.08 -26.83 -6.83
CA GLN A 381 -18.30 -27.83 -5.78
C GLN A 381 -18.94 -27.23 -4.53
N MET A 382 -18.61 -25.97 -4.22
CA MET A 382 -19.17 -25.23 -3.09
C MET A 382 -20.60 -24.76 -3.37
N LEU A 383 -20.84 -24.16 -4.54
CA LEU A 383 -22.13 -23.61 -4.95
C LEU A 383 -23.03 -24.70 -5.53
N LYS A 384 -23.65 -25.49 -4.66
CA LYS A 384 -24.55 -26.56 -5.09
C LYS A 384 -25.89 -25.99 -5.56
N PRO A 385 -26.45 -26.47 -6.69
CA PRO A 385 -27.75 -26.01 -7.20
C PRO A 385 -28.91 -26.65 -6.42
N THR A 386 -29.19 -26.16 -5.22
CA THR A 386 -30.23 -26.73 -4.34
C THR A 386 -31.63 -26.16 -4.59
N SER A 387 -31.74 -24.91 -5.05
CA SER A 387 -33.01 -24.19 -5.22
C SER A 387 -33.43 -23.96 -6.67
N VAL A 388 -32.56 -24.27 -7.64
CA VAL A 388 -32.72 -23.95 -9.06
C VAL A 388 -32.97 -25.20 -9.91
N LYS A 389 -33.67 -25.04 -11.03
CA LYS A 389 -34.11 -26.13 -11.91
C LYS A 389 -33.30 -26.20 -13.21
N THR A 390 -32.80 -25.08 -13.72
CA THR A 390 -32.08 -25.02 -15.00
C THR A 390 -30.67 -24.45 -14.88
N PHE A 391 -29.78 -24.77 -15.83
CA PHE A 391 -28.40 -24.24 -15.80
C PHE A 391 -28.34 -22.71 -15.92
N ASN A 392 -29.29 -22.08 -16.63
CA ASN A 392 -29.41 -20.62 -16.67
C ASN A 392 -29.80 -20.04 -15.30
N GLU A 393 -30.78 -20.65 -14.61
CA GLU A 393 -31.13 -20.23 -13.24
C GLU A 393 -29.93 -20.39 -12.32
N TYR A 394 -29.16 -21.48 -12.44
CA TYR A 394 -27.93 -21.64 -11.67
C TYR A 394 -26.90 -20.54 -11.93
N ALA A 395 -26.69 -20.19 -13.20
CA ALA A 395 -25.77 -19.13 -13.58
C ALA A 395 -26.19 -17.78 -12.99
N HIS A 396 -27.46 -17.39 -13.16
CA HIS A 396 -27.94 -16.05 -12.83
C HIS A 396 -28.41 -15.86 -11.38
N GLU A 397 -28.85 -16.92 -10.69
CA GLU A 397 -29.39 -16.83 -9.33
C GLU A 397 -28.40 -17.29 -8.26
N ILE A 398 -27.37 -18.06 -8.62
CA ILE A 398 -26.39 -18.60 -7.67
C ILE A 398 -24.96 -18.20 -8.02
N PHE A 399 -24.48 -18.54 -9.21
CA PHE A 399 -23.07 -18.39 -9.56
C PHE A 399 -22.65 -16.93 -9.73
N ILE A 400 -23.34 -16.17 -10.58
CA ILE A 400 -23.06 -14.74 -10.83
C ILE A 400 -23.26 -13.91 -9.56
N PRO A 401 -24.36 -14.05 -8.78
CA PRO A 401 -24.52 -13.29 -7.53
C PRO A 401 -23.40 -13.55 -6.52
N TYR A 402 -22.92 -14.80 -6.42
CA TYR A 402 -21.77 -15.11 -5.58
C TYR A 402 -20.53 -14.33 -6.04
N LEU A 403 -20.17 -14.37 -7.32
CA LEU A 403 -19.01 -13.64 -7.84
C LEU A 403 -19.19 -12.12 -7.75
N THR A 404 -20.42 -11.62 -7.93
CA THR A 404 -20.78 -10.20 -7.77
C THR A 404 -20.44 -9.71 -6.38
N SER A 405 -20.83 -10.45 -5.34
CA SER A 405 -20.51 -10.10 -3.95
C SER A 405 -19.00 -10.03 -3.68
N LYS A 406 -18.19 -10.75 -4.46
CA LYS A 406 -16.73 -10.75 -4.35
C LYS A 406 -16.11 -9.58 -5.10
N LEU A 407 -16.65 -9.29 -6.29
CA LEU A 407 -16.28 -8.14 -7.12
C LEU A 407 -16.43 -6.80 -6.40
N GLU A 408 -17.35 -6.66 -5.44
CA GLU A 408 -17.53 -5.43 -4.65
C GLU A 408 -16.22 -4.95 -3.98
N SER A 409 -15.33 -5.88 -3.63
CA SER A 409 -14.14 -5.60 -2.82
C SER A 409 -12.81 -5.57 -3.59
N VAL A 410 -12.84 -5.78 -4.91
CA VAL A 410 -11.64 -5.96 -5.75
C VAL A 410 -11.73 -5.16 -7.06
N SER A 411 -10.60 -4.70 -7.56
CA SER A 411 -10.48 -4.01 -8.85
C SER A 411 -10.34 -4.99 -10.03
N ARG A 412 -9.89 -6.22 -9.77
CA ARG A 412 -9.78 -7.29 -10.75
C ARG A 412 -10.14 -8.65 -10.17
N LEU A 413 -10.87 -9.45 -10.95
CA LEU A 413 -11.24 -10.83 -10.65
C LEU A 413 -10.80 -11.76 -11.77
N ASP A 414 -10.06 -12.80 -11.40
CA ASP A 414 -9.61 -13.84 -12.31
C ASP A 414 -10.31 -15.16 -11.96
N LEU A 415 -11.02 -15.73 -12.92
CA LEU A 415 -11.70 -17.02 -12.81
C LEU A 415 -10.95 -18.06 -13.65
N VAL A 416 -10.34 -19.02 -12.98
CA VAL A 416 -9.45 -20.01 -13.60
C VAL A 416 -10.11 -21.39 -13.58
N TRP A 417 -10.19 -22.02 -14.74
CA TRP A 417 -10.77 -23.35 -14.93
C TRP A 417 -9.70 -24.40 -15.22
N ASP A 418 -9.99 -25.63 -14.79
CA ASP A 418 -9.30 -26.83 -15.26
C ASP A 418 -9.56 -27.05 -16.75
N ARG A 419 -8.60 -27.70 -17.40
CA ARG A 419 -8.77 -28.39 -18.68
C ARG A 419 -8.89 -29.89 -18.45
N TYR A 420 -9.62 -30.53 -19.37
CA TYR A 420 -9.84 -31.96 -19.34
C TYR A 420 -9.36 -32.58 -20.65
N LEU A 421 -8.13 -33.10 -20.63
CA LEU A 421 -7.51 -33.77 -21.76
C LEU A 421 -7.78 -35.27 -21.70
N SER A 422 -8.17 -35.88 -22.82
CA SER A 422 -8.50 -37.31 -22.87
C SER A 422 -7.29 -38.24 -22.68
N GLU A 423 -6.10 -37.78 -23.06
CA GLU A 423 -4.86 -38.57 -23.05
C GLU A 423 -3.87 -38.15 -21.95
N SER A 424 -4.36 -37.58 -20.83
CA SER A 424 -3.48 -37.20 -19.71
C SER A 424 -3.32 -38.28 -18.63
N LEU A 425 -2.23 -38.21 -17.88
CA LEU A 425 -2.03 -39.01 -16.66
C LEU A 425 -3.18 -38.83 -15.65
N LYS A 426 -3.74 -37.61 -15.59
CA LYS A 426 -4.86 -37.29 -14.70
C LYS A 426 -6.17 -37.91 -15.18
N ALA A 427 -6.39 -38.05 -16.48
CA ALA A 427 -7.56 -38.73 -17.04
C ALA A 427 -7.65 -40.20 -16.55
N ALA A 428 -6.53 -40.93 -16.49
CA ALA A 428 -6.50 -42.29 -15.95
C ALA A 428 -6.88 -42.34 -14.46
N THR A 429 -6.46 -41.35 -13.67
CA THR A 429 -6.83 -41.23 -12.24
C THR A 429 -8.31 -40.86 -12.07
N ARG A 430 -8.85 -39.98 -12.92
CA ARG A 430 -10.28 -39.63 -12.93
C ARG A 430 -11.15 -40.84 -13.29
N ALA A 431 -10.72 -41.68 -14.24
CA ALA A 431 -11.44 -42.90 -14.62
C ALA A 431 -11.61 -43.89 -13.44
N LYS A 432 -10.68 -43.89 -12.46
CA LYS A 432 -10.78 -44.70 -11.24
C LYS A 432 -11.80 -44.17 -10.23
N ARG A 433 -12.24 -42.90 -10.33
CA ARG A 433 -13.18 -42.24 -9.38
C ARG A 433 -14.65 -42.62 -9.61
N GLY A 434 -14.92 -43.54 -10.54
CA GLY A 434 -16.25 -44.09 -10.83
C GLY A 434 -16.95 -43.44 -12.03
N LYS A 435 -18.03 -44.07 -12.49
CA LYS A 435 -18.77 -43.62 -13.69
C LYS A 435 -19.82 -42.56 -13.31
N GLY A 436 -19.89 -41.49 -14.11
CA GLY A 436 -20.95 -40.48 -14.06
C GLY A 436 -21.95 -40.65 -15.21
N VAL A 437 -22.91 -39.73 -15.32
CA VAL A 437 -23.87 -39.70 -16.43
C VAL A 437 -23.56 -38.50 -17.30
N GLN A 438 -23.22 -38.74 -18.57
CA GLN A 438 -23.01 -37.66 -19.53
C GLN A 438 -24.35 -36.96 -19.79
N ARG A 439 -24.34 -35.63 -19.74
CA ARG A 439 -25.49 -34.78 -20.00
C ARG A 439 -25.01 -33.54 -20.73
N ARG A 440 -25.70 -33.22 -21.82
CA ARG A 440 -25.48 -31.97 -22.53
C ARG A 440 -25.86 -30.79 -21.64
N VAL A 441 -24.99 -29.80 -21.53
CA VAL A 441 -25.19 -28.59 -20.73
C VAL A 441 -25.64 -27.47 -21.65
N VAL A 442 -26.92 -27.13 -21.58
CA VAL A 442 -27.54 -26.02 -22.30
C VAL A 442 -28.36 -25.23 -21.28
N GLY A 443 -28.45 -23.91 -21.43
CA GLY A 443 -29.08 -23.03 -20.44
C GLY A 443 -30.46 -23.48 -19.93
N ALA A 444 -31.35 -23.88 -20.83
CA ALA A 444 -32.70 -24.34 -20.50
C ALA A 444 -32.77 -25.80 -20.00
N ALA A 445 -31.67 -26.56 -20.06
CA ALA A 445 -31.66 -27.96 -19.64
C ALA A 445 -31.77 -28.08 -18.12
N ALA A 446 -32.46 -29.13 -17.67
CA ALA A 446 -32.67 -29.38 -16.26
C ALA A 446 -31.39 -29.84 -15.54
N ILE A 447 -31.14 -29.26 -14.37
CA ILE A 447 -30.01 -29.62 -13.52
C ILE A 447 -30.16 -31.08 -13.04
N PRO A 448 -29.07 -31.87 -13.06
CA PRO A 448 -29.09 -33.22 -12.54
C PRO A 448 -29.30 -33.26 -11.03
N ARG A 449 -30.20 -34.14 -10.58
CA ARG A 449 -30.46 -34.38 -9.14
C ARG A 449 -29.21 -34.78 -8.35
N ASN A 450 -28.28 -35.50 -8.98
CA ASN A 450 -27.00 -35.87 -8.37
C ASN A 450 -25.87 -35.05 -8.99
N TRP A 451 -25.62 -33.87 -8.40
CA TRP A 451 -24.58 -32.94 -8.84
C TRP A 451 -23.19 -33.57 -8.83
N GLN A 452 -22.88 -34.38 -7.81
CA GLN A 452 -21.56 -35.00 -7.70
C GLN A 452 -21.29 -36.00 -8.82
N ASN A 453 -22.29 -36.82 -9.19
CA ASN A 453 -22.14 -37.75 -10.31
C ASN A 453 -22.07 -37.02 -11.66
N PHE A 454 -22.72 -35.87 -11.79
CA PHE A 454 -22.61 -35.03 -12.98
C PHE A 454 -21.20 -34.46 -13.14
N LEU A 455 -20.62 -33.94 -12.06
CA LEU A 455 -19.24 -33.44 -11.99
C LEU A 455 -18.17 -34.56 -12.02
N ARG A 456 -18.54 -35.83 -12.21
CA ARG A 456 -17.55 -36.91 -12.48
C ARG A 456 -17.25 -37.07 -13.97
N VAL A 457 -18.05 -36.47 -14.85
CA VAL A 457 -17.88 -36.56 -16.30
C VAL A 457 -17.17 -35.31 -16.79
N ASP A 458 -16.01 -35.49 -17.41
CA ASP A 458 -15.16 -34.39 -17.85
C ASP A 458 -15.83 -33.52 -18.92
N SER A 459 -16.53 -34.10 -19.90
CA SER A 459 -17.27 -33.35 -20.92
C SER A 459 -18.39 -32.48 -20.34
N ASN A 460 -19.08 -32.96 -19.29
CA ASN A 460 -20.09 -32.16 -18.60
C ASN A 460 -19.48 -30.91 -17.95
N LYS A 461 -18.27 -31.03 -17.40
CA LYS A 461 -17.59 -29.88 -16.78
C LYS A 461 -17.12 -28.89 -17.82
N THR A 462 -16.53 -29.37 -18.92
CA THR A 462 -16.13 -28.50 -20.03
C THR A 462 -17.32 -27.69 -20.53
N GLU A 463 -18.45 -28.33 -20.83
CA GLU A 463 -19.65 -27.60 -21.29
C GLU A 463 -20.23 -26.66 -20.21
N LEU A 464 -20.18 -27.05 -18.92
CA LEU A 464 -20.62 -26.18 -17.83
C LEU A 464 -19.73 -24.95 -17.68
N PHE A 465 -18.41 -25.10 -17.71
CA PHE A 465 -17.45 -24.02 -17.53
C PHE A 465 -17.60 -23.00 -18.66
N THR A 466 -17.71 -23.46 -19.92
CA THR A 466 -18.00 -22.59 -21.07
C THR A 466 -19.32 -21.83 -20.88
N LEU A 467 -20.40 -22.52 -20.48
CA LEU A 467 -21.70 -21.85 -20.24
C LEU A 467 -21.61 -20.75 -19.17
N LEU A 468 -20.90 -21.02 -18.08
CA LEU A 468 -20.77 -20.07 -16.97
C LEU A 468 -19.85 -18.91 -17.32
N SER A 469 -18.73 -19.16 -18.01
CA SER A 469 -17.86 -18.10 -18.55
C SER A 469 -18.64 -17.17 -19.48
N ASP A 470 -19.40 -17.73 -20.42
CA ASP A 470 -20.24 -16.96 -21.35
C ASP A 470 -21.28 -16.12 -20.62
N ALA A 471 -22.00 -16.71 -19.66
CA ALA A 471 -23.01 -16.00 -18.88
C ALA A 471 -22.38 -14.86 -18.05
N LEU A 472 -21.24 -15.12 -17.42
CA LEU A 472 -20.52 -14.14 -16.61
C LEU A 472 -19.97 -13.00 -17.48
N LEU A 473 -19.34 -13.31 -18.61
CA LEU A 473 -18.82 -12.31 -19.55
C LEU A 473 -19.95 -11.45 -20.13
N ARG A 474 -21.13 -12.02 -20.43
CA ARG A 474 -22.29 -11.24 -20.89
C ARG A 474 -22.88 -10.35 -19.80
N TRP A 475 -22.92 -10.84 -18.57
CA TRP A 475 -23.40 -10.09 -17.42
C TRP A 475 -22.44 -8.97 -17.00
N PHE A 476 -21.14 -9.13 -17.23
CA PHE A 476 -20.13 -8.16 -16.80
C PHE A 476 -20.14 -6.90 -17.69
N VAL A 477 -20.63 -5.79 -17.13
CA VAL A 477 -20.75 -4.46 -17.78
C VAL A 477 -20.07 -3.37 -16.92
N GLN A 478 -19.23 -3.73 -15.94
CA GLN A 478 -18.59 -2.76 -15.05
C GLN A 478 -17.37 -2.13 -15.73
N GLU A 479 -17.39 -0.80 -15.93
CA GLU A 479 -16.32 -0.06 -16.61
C GLU A 479 -15.08 0.16 -15.73
N ASP A 480 -15.25 0.10 -14.41
CA ASP A 480 -14.23 0.36 -13.39
C ASP A 480 -13.50 -0.90 -12.91
N LYS A 481 -13.85 -2.08 -13.46
CA LYS A 481 -13.30 -3.37 -13.00
C LYS A 481 -12.85 -4.25 -14.15
N GLN A 482 -11.95 -5.17 -13.82
CA GLN A 482 -11.42 -6.15 -14.75
C GLN A 482 -11.91 -7.55 -14.39
N LEU A 483 -12.46 -8.25 -15.37
CA LEU A 483 -12.78 -9.66 -15.32
C LEU A 483 -11.85 -10.40 -16.28
N VAL A 484 -11.17 -11.42 -15.78
CA VAL A 484 -10.34 -12.33 -16.58
C VAL A 484 -10.86 -13.75 -16.37
N VAL A 485 -11.08 -14.47 -17.46
CA VAL A 485 -11.63 -15.84 -17.40
C VAL A 485 -10.84 -16.71 -18.35
N THR A 486 -10.29 -17.83 -17.88
CA THR A 486 -9.67 -18.81 -18.78
C THR A 486 -10.72 -19.49 -19.65
N ASP A 487 -10.38 -19.80 -20.90
CA ASP A 487 -11.21 -20.61 -21.79
C ASP A 487 -10.33 -21.60 -22.56
N ASP A 488 -10.29 -22.84 -22.09
CA ASP A 488 -9.33 -23.84 -22.54
C ASP A 488 -7.87 -23.34 -22.49
N VAL A 489 -7.19 -23.21 -23.64
CA VAL A 489 -5.84 -22.62 -23.75
C VAL A 489 -5.86 -21.10 -23.75
N GLU A 490 -6.97 -20.48 -24.11
CA GLU A 490 -7.08 -19.03 -24.22
C GLU A 490 -7.47 -18.38 -22.90
N VAL A 491 -7.36 -17.05 -22.84
CA VAL A 491 -7.86 -16.24 -21.74
C VAL A 491 -8.68 -15.10 -22.30
N LEU A 492 -9.90 -14.97 -21.80
CA LEU A 492 -10.83 -13.90 -22.14
C LEU A 492 -10.77 -12.82 -21.06
N SER A 493 -10.89 -11.55 -21.45
CA SER A 493 -10.94 -10.44 -20.51
C SER A 493 -11.99 -9.40 -20.87
N LYS A 494 -12.56 -8.76 -19.84
CA LYS A 494 -13.45 -7.61 -19.95
C LYS A 494 -13.12 -6.56 -18.88
N PRO A 495 -12.80 -5.31 -19.27
CA PRO A 495 -12.45 -4.90 -20.63
C PRO A 495 -11.23 -5.67 -21.17
N PRO A 496 -11.01 -5.69 -22.50
CA PRO A 496 -9.83 -6.34 -23.08
C PRO A 496 -8.54 -5.79 -22.46
N LEU A 497 -7.74 -6.68 -21.89
CA LEU A 497 -6.43 -6.32 -21.33
C LEU A 497 -5.37 -6.18 -22.44
N PRO A 498 -4.43 -5.23 -22.31
CA PRO A 498 -3.46 -4.93 -23.35
C PRO A 498 -2.43 -6.04 -23.58
N ASP A 499 -2.12 -6.83 -22.55
CA ASP A 499 -1.21 -7.97 -22.64
C ASP A 499 -1.72 -9.16 -21.81
N LEU A 500 -1.91 -10.28 -22.50
CA LEU A 500 -2.27 -11.57 -21.91
C LEU A 500 -1.20 -12.64 -22.18
N SER A 501 -0.07 -12.29 -22.81
CA SER A 501 0.95 -13.23 -23.29
C SER A 501 1.57 -14.11 -22.20
N SER A 502 1.56 -13.64 -20.95
CA SER A 502 2.08 -14.42 -19.82
C SER A 502 1.06 -15.40 -19.21
N ILE A 503 -0.20 -15.35 -19.64
CA ILE A 503 -1.30 -16.21 -19.16
C ILE A 503 -2.06 -16.91 -20.29
N ALA A 504 -1.87 -16.51 -21.55
CA ALA A 504 -2.44 -17.11 -22.74
C ALA A 504 -1.43 -17.12 -23.92
N PRO A 505 -1.38 -18.19 -24.74
CA PRO A 505 -2.07 -19.46 -24.52
C PRO A 505 -1.42 -20.27 -23.38
N CYS A 506 -2.23 -20.88 -22.51
CA CYS A 506 -1.74 -21.70 -21.40
C CYS A 506 -2.01 -23.19 -21.64
N THR A 507 -0.96 -24.01 -21.65
CA THR A 507 -1.08 -25.45 -21.89
C THR A 507 -1.31 -26.27 -20.62
N HIS A 508 -1.22 -25.66 -19.44
CA HIS A 508 -1.40 -26.36 -18.16
C HIS A 508 -2.79 -27.01 -18.10
N GLU A 509 -2.88 -28.23 -17.58
CA GLU A 509 -4.16 -28.93 -17.45
C GLU A 509 -4.96 -28.47 -16.23
N GLU A 510 -4.30 -28.11 -15.14
CA GLU A 510 -4.94 -27.88 -13.85
C GLU A 510 -5.06 -26.40 -13.50
N ALA A 511 -6.14 -26.01 -12.82
CA ALA A 511 -6.33 -24.64 -12.36
C ALA A 511 -5.26 -24.21 -11.35
N ASP A 512 -4.77 -25.12 -10.52
CA ASP A 512 -3.83 -24.86 -9.43
C ASP A 512 -2.57 -24.08 -9.84
N SER A 513 -1.91 -24.53 -10.91
CA SER A 513 -0.68 -23.99 -11.47
C SER A 513 -0.97 -22.82 -12.39
N ARG A 514 -2.13 -22.83 -13.07
CA ARG A 514 -2.61 -21.70 -13.88
C ARG A 514 -2.84 -20.47 -13.01
N MET A 515 -3.47 -20.62 -11.86
CA MET A 515 -3.74 -19.53 -10.93
C MET A 515 -2.47 -18.77 -10.55
N LEU A 516 -1.32 -19.45 -10.45
CA LEU A 516 -0.04 -18.79 -10.19
C LEU A 516 0.46 -17.94 -11.34
N LEU A 517 0.19 -18.33 -12.59
CA LEU A 517 0.47 -17.50 -13.76
C LEU A 517 -0.38 -16.22 -13.71
N HIS A 518 -1.63 -16.34 -13.27
CA HIS A 518 -2.50 -15.20 -13.03
C HIS A 518 -2.02 -14.33 -11.87
N VAL A 519 -1.50 -14.91 -10.78
CA VAL A 519 -0.83 -14.15 -9.70
C VAL A 519 0.39 -13.40 -10.22
N ALA A 520 1.24 -14.06 -11.00
CA ALA A 520 2.43 -13.42 -11.58
C ALA A 520 2.06 -12.32 -12.58
N HIS A 521 1.03 -12.54 -13.42
CA HIS A 521 0.50 -11.52 -14.33
C HIS A 521 -0.11 -10.35 -13.58
N ALA A 522 -0.91 -10.61 -12.54
CA ALA A 522 -1.47 -9.62 -11.63
C ALA A 522 -0.39 -8.74 -11.00
N ALA A 523 0.63 -9.37 -10.41
CA ALA A 523 1.75 -8.65 -9.81
C ALA A 523 2.51 -7.79 -10.82
N ARG A 524 2.63 -8.25 -12.08
CA ARG A 524 3.21 -7.45 -13.19
C ARG A 524 2.30 -6.33 -13.69
N ASN A 525 1.01 -6.36 -13.36
CA ASN A 525 0.00 -5.39 -13.77
C ASN A 525 -0.54 -4.62 -12.55
N ASP A 526 0.35 -4.17 -11.67
CA ASP A 526 0.07 -3.21 -10.58
C ASP A 526 -0.85 -3.70 -9.44
N HIS A 527 -1.05 -5.01 -9.28
CA HIS A 527 -1.81 -5.54 -8.16
C HIS A 527 -0.91 -6.00 -7.00
N GLN A 528 -0.80 -5.16 -5.97
CA GLN A 528 0.04 -5.42 -4.79
C GLN A 528 -0.60 -6.37 -3.77
N LYS A 529 -1.94 -6.43 -3.71
CA LYS A 529 -2.66 -7.33 -2.79
C LYS A 529 -3.43 -8.36 -3.59
N ILE A 530 -2.88 -9.56 -3.68
CA ILE A 530 -3.41 -10.66 -4.47
C ILE A 530 -3.95 -11.73 -3.54
N MET A 531 -5.21 -12.11 -3.74
CA MET A 531 -5.86 -13.15 -2.96
C MET A 531 -6.22 -14.35 -3.83
N ILE A 532 -5.66 -15.51 -3.51
CA ILE A 532 -6.10 -16.79 -4.07
C ILE A 532 -7.19 -17.36 -3.18
N GLN A 533 -8.34 -17.74 -3.74
CA GLN A 533 -9.33 -18.55 -3.03
C GLN A 533 -9.31 -19.99 -3.52
N THR A 534 -9.00 -20.92 -2.62
CA THR A 534 -8.85 -22.35 -2.94
C THR A 534 -9.18 -23.24 -1.72
N VAL A 535 -9.46 -24.51 -1.97
CA VAL A 535 -9.51 -25.56 -0.95
C VAL A 535 -8.36 -26.55 -1.09
N ASP A 536 -7.52 -26.39 -2.11
CA ASP A 536 -6.44 -27.30 -2.44
C ASP A 536 -5.15 -26.90 -1.71
N THR A 537 -4.53 -27.88 -1.08
CA THR A 537 -3.26 -27.69 -0.35
C THR A 537 -2.10 -27.49 -1.32
N ASP A 538 -2.18 -28.06 -2.52
CA ASP A 538 -1.12 -27.96 -3.53
C ASP A 538 -0.94 -26.50 -3.97
N VAL A 539 -2.04 -25.74 -4.07
CA VAL A 539 -2.03 -24.30 -4.33
C VAL A 539 -1.36 -23.51 -3.20
N VAL A 540 -1.52 -23.91 -1.94
CA VAL A 540 -0.87 -23.24 -0.80
C VAL A 540 0.64 -23.41 -0.88
N VAL A 541 1.12 -24.63 -1.12
CA VAL A 541 2.54 -24.95 -1.25
C VAL A 541 3.15 -24.16 -2.41
N MET A 542 2.45 -24.14 -3.54
CA MET A 542 2.90 -23.40 -4.71
C MET A 542 2.86 -21.88 -4.52
N ALA A 543 1.86 -21.34 -3.82
CA ALA A 543 1.76 -19.92 -3.50
C ALA A 543 2.96 -19.45 -2.66
N VAL A 544 3.41 -20.24 -1.68
CA VAL A 544 4.61 -19.93 -0.88
C VAL A 544 5.87 -19.93 -1.76
N ALA A 545 5.98 -20.87 -2.70
CA ALA A 545 7.10 -20.92 -3.63
C ALA A 545 7.11 -19.73 -4.59
N VAL A 546 5.94 -19.34 -5.11
CA VAL A 546 5.79 -18.20 -6.02
C VAL A 546 5.99 -16.87 -5.32
N ALA A 547 5.64 -16.76 -4.04
CA ALA A 547 5.85 -15.54 -3.25
C ALA A 547 7.33 -15.12 -3.18
N GLN A 548 8.28 -16.07 -3.30
CA GLN A 548 9.72 -15.77 -3.42
C GLN A 548 10.12 -15.07 -4.73
N GLY A 549 9.26 -15.15 -5.75
CA GLY A 549 9.44 -14.47 -7.04
C GLY A 549 8.61 -13.19 -7.17
N LEU A 550 7.82 -12.85 -6.16
CA LEU A 550 7.06 -11.59 -6.10
C LEU A 550 7.92 -10.49 -5.46
N GLN A 551 7.50 -9.23 -5.61
CA GLN A 551 8.19 -8.12 -4.95
C GLN A 551 7.97 -8.18 -3.43
N PRO A 552 8.90 -7.65 -2.60
CA PRO A 552 8.74 -7.65 -1.15
C PRO A 552 7.46 -6.95 -0.65
N GLU A 553 7.00 -5.95 -1.40
CA GLU A 553 5.75 -5.22 -1.18
C GLU A 553 4.48 -5.95 -1.66
N ASP A 554 4.61 -7.02 -2.47
CA ASP A 554 3.46 -7.80 -2.94
C ASP A 554 2.97 -8.75 -1.84
N GLU A 555 1.74 -8.56 -1.41
CA GLU A 555 1.09 -9.44 -0.45
C GLU A 555 0.28 -10.52 -1.16
N LEU A 556 0.83 -11.75 -1.16
CA LEU A 556 0.09 -12.94 -1.59
C LEU A 556 -0.65 -13.59 -0.40
N TRP A 557 -1.97 -13.58 -0.47
CA TRP A 557 -2.87 -14.18 0.51
C TRP A 557 -3.58 -15.40 -0.07
N VAL A 558 -3.77 -16.44 0.74
CA VAL A 558 -4.59 -17.61 0.39
C VAL A 558 -5.78 -17.71 1.34
N ALA A 559 -6.98 -17.51 0.80
CA ALA A 559 -8.25 -17.81 1.47
C ALA A 559 -8.51 -19.32 1.34
N PHE A 560 -8.11 -20.08 2.37
CA PHE A 560 -8.04 -21.54 2.34
C PHE A 560 -9.17 -22.21 3.13
N GLY A 561 -9.85 -23.17 2.51
CA GLY A 561 -10.87 -24.02 3.16
C GLY A 561 -12.30 -23.50 3.01
N THR A 562 -13.27 -24.12 3.69
CA THR A 562 -14.69 -23.71 3.66
C THR A 562 -15.34 -23.81 5.04
N GLY A 563 -16.38 -23.00 5.29
CA GLY A 563 -17.14 -23.07 6.54
C GLY A 563 -16.27 -22.87 7.78
N LYS A 564 -16.33 -23.82 8.73
CA LYS A 564 -15.59 -23.75 10.01
C LYS A 564 -14.07 -23.96 9.87
N SER A 565 -13.59 -24.50 8.75
CA SER A 565 -12.15 -24.70 8.49
C SER A 565 -11.53 -23.60 7.64
N PHE A 566 -12.31 -22.58 7.27
CA PHE A 566 -11.85 -21.43 6.51
C PHE A 566 -10.83 -20.59 7.28
N ARG A 567 -9.72 -20.22 6.64
CA ARG A 567 -8.66 -19.39 7.20
C ARG A 567 -7.90 -18.63 6.11
N TYR A 568 -7.34 -17.48 6.48
CA TYR A 568 -6.40 -16.74 5.63
C TYR A 568 -4.97 -17.16 5.96
N LEU A 569 -4.19 -17.44 4.91
CA LEU A 569 -2.76 -17.74 5.02
C LEU A 569 -1.98 -16.65 4.28
N ALA A 570 -1.03 -16.01 4.95
CA ALA A 570 -0.10 -15.08 4.34
C ALA A 570 1.05 -15.87 3.69
N ALA A 571 0.91 -16.23 2.41
CA ALA A 571 1.93 -17.01 1.71
C ALA A 571 3.28 -16.29 1.65
N HIS A 572 3.25 -14.96 1.53
CA HIS A 572 4.42 -14.09 1.55
C HIS A 572 5.15 -14.09 2.91
N GLU A 573 4.44 -14.05 4.04
CA GLU A 573 5.06 -14.16 5.37
C GLU A 573 5.64 -15.56 5.61
N ILE A 574 4.94 -16.62 5.19
CA ILE A 574 5.44 -17.99 5.28
C ILE A 574 6.72 -18.13 4.44
N ALA A 575 6.74 -17.56 3.24
CA ALA A 575 7.91 -17.55 2.39
C ALA A 575 9.08 -16.79 3.03
N ALA A 576 8.82 -15.61 3.63
CA ALA A 576 9.83 -14.80 4.31
C ALA A 576 10.41 -15.47 5.57
N GLY A 577 9.63 -16.33 6.23
CA GLY A 577 10.08 -17.15 7.36
C GLY A 577 10.92 -18.37 6.96
N LEU A 578 11.10 -18.63 5.66
CA LEU A 578 11.90 -19.72 5.13
C LEU A 578 13.12 -19.17 4.39
N VAL A 579 14.21 -19.95 4.37
CA VAL A 579 15.35 -19.68 3.49
C VAL A 579 14.85 -19.71 2.01
N PRO A 580 15.28 -18.77 1.13
CA PRO A 580 14.75 -18.65 -0.23
C PRO A 580 14.79 -19.94 -1.04
N GLU A 581 15.88 -20.69 -0.95
CA GLU A 581 16.08 -21.99 -1.58
C GLU A 581 15.05 -23.01 -1.08
N LYS A 582 14.78 -23.01 0.22
CA LYS A 582 13.82 -23.90 0.88
C LYS A 582 12.39 -23.61 0.45
N ALA A 583 12.01 -22.33 0.38
CA ALA A 583 10.71 -21.90 -0.12
C ALA A 583 10.52 -22.23 -1.61
N ARG A 584 11.54 -22.02 -2.46
CA ARG A 584 11.50 -22.41 -3.88
C ARG A 584 11.44 -23.93 -4.07
N ALA A 585 12.05 -24.69 -3.18
CA ALA A 585 12.08 -26.13 -3.23
C ALA A 585 10.86 -26.79 -2.56
N LEU A 586 9.93 -26.02 -1.96
CA LEU A 586 8.70 -26.55 -1.34
C LEU A 586 7.84 -27.40 -2.28
N PRO A 587 7.63 -27.06 -3.57
CA PRO A 587 6.85 -27.90 -4.48
C PRO A 587 7.53 -29.26 -4.70
N VAL A 588 8.87 -29.27 -4.83
CA VAL A 588 9.67 -30.50 -4.95
C VAL A 588 9.61 -31.31 -3.67
N PHE A 589 9.76 -30.66 -2.51
CA PHE A 589 9.61 -31.29 -1.20
C PHE A 589 8.22 -31.93 -1.03
N HIS A 590 7.15 -31.21 -1.39
CA HIS A 590 5.79 -31.71 -1.29
C HIS A 590 5.53 -32.89 -2.23
N ALA A 591 6.10 -32.87 -3.44
CA ALA A 591 6.09 -34.03 -4.33
C ALA A 591 6.83 -35.23 -3.72
N LEU A 592 8.07 -35.05 -3.25
CA LEU A 592 8.89 -36.12 -2.66
C LEU A 592 8.31 -36.72 -1.37
N THR A 593 7.51 -35.94 -0.65
CA THR A 593 6.88 -36.33 0.62
C THR A 593 5.42 -36.74 0.50
N GLY A 594 4.94 -36.87 -0.74
CA GLY A 594 3.58 -37.29 -1.08
C GLY A 594 2.67 -36.12 -1.40
N CYS A 595 2.32 -36.00 -2.68
CA CYS A 595 1.19 -35.23 -3.20
C CYS A 595 0.24 -36.15 -3.97
N ASP A 596 -0.80 -35.58 -4.59
CA ASP A 596 -1.84 -36.36 -5.28
C ASP A 596 -1.35 -37.24 -6.44
N THR A 597 -0.17 -36.91 -7.00
CA THR A 597 0.37 -37.57 -8.20
C THR A 597 1.56 -38.49 -7.93
N VAL A 598 2.21 -38.40 -6.76
CA VAL A 598 3.40 -39.20 -6.43
C VAL A 598 3.34 -39.78 -5.02
N SER A 599 3.81 -41.02 -4.87
CA SER A 599 3.89 -41.70 -3.57
C SER A 599 5.01 -41.14 -2.70
N SER A 600 4.81 -41.10 -1.39
CA SER A 600 5.83 -40.69 -0.41
C SER A 600 6.85 -41.81 -0.13
N PHE A 601 8.05 -41.44 0.32
CA PHE A 601 9.03 -42.41 0.82
C PHE A 601 8.47 -43.24 1.99
N VAL A 602 8.64 -44.56 1.92
CA VAL A 602 8.16 -45.50 2.95
C VAL A 602 8.81 -45.18 4.29
N GLY A 603 8.00 -44.96 5.34
CA GLY A 603 8.47 -44.64 6.69
C GLY A 603 8.76 -43.17 6.97
N HIS A 604 8.68 -42.28 5.97
CA HIS A 604 8.96 -40.85 6.12
C HIS A 604 7.74 -40.00 5.75
N GLY A 605 7.14 -39.34 6.75
CA GLY A 605 6.06 -38.38 6.55
C GLY A 605 6.59 -36.94 6.41
N LYS A 606 5.73 -35.99 6.06
CA LYS A 606 6.10 -34.56 5.87
C LYS A 606 6.90 -33.98 7.03
N LYS A 607 6.56 -34.31 8.28
CA LYS A 607 7.30 -33.85 9.47
C LYS A 607 8.72 -34.42 9.55
N THR A 608 8.89 -35.73 9.34
CA THR A 608 10.20 -36.37 9.45
C THR A 608 11.09 -36.03 8.26
N ALA A 609 10.52 -35.85 7.07
CA ALA A 609 11.23 -35.36 5.90
C ALA A 609 11.63 -33.88 6.05
N TRP A 610 10.80 -33.03 6.65
CA TRP A 610 11.13 -31.62 6.89
C TRP A 610 12.34 -31.44 7.82
N ALA A 611 12.47 -32.31 8.82
CA ALA A 611 13.59 -32.29 9.76
C ALA A 611 14.96 -32.61 9.12
N VAL A 612 14.96 -33.28 7.96
CA VAL A 612 16.18 -33.62 7.20
C VAL A 612 16.28 -32.83 5.90
N PHE A 613 15.31 -31.96 5.61
CA PHE A 613 15.32 -31.12 4.43
C PHE A 613 16.37 -30.02 4.64
N PRO A 614 17.46 -30.00 3.86
CA PRO A 614 18.61 -29.14 4.11
C PRO A 614 18.22 -27.66 4.21
N GLU A 615 18.99 -26.89 4.98
CA GLU A 615 18.83 -25.44 5.09
C GLU A 615 19.11 -24.73 3.77
#